data_AF-A0A0F8WG33-F1
#
_entry.id   AF-A0A0F8WG33-F1
#
_cell.length_a   1.000
_cell.length_b   1.000
_cell.length_c   1.000
_cell.angle_alpha   90.00
_cell.angle_beta   90.00
_cell.angle_gamma   90.00
#
_symmetry.space_group_name_H-M   'P 1'
#
loop_
_entity.id
_entity.type
_entity.pdbx_description
1 polymer ?
#
loop_
_entity_poly.entity_id
_entity_poly.type
_entity_poly.pdbx_seq_one_letter_code
_entity_poly.pdbx_strand_id
1 'polypeptide(L)'
;YYTTPWPISENYFLVSYNPTGDMTRAEGYGIYLIDVFGNRELIHRDPNTSCFSPVPLAARRMPPVLQDHTDPSKRHATLVVTDVYEGLNAPRGSVKYLRINESMPWPYTKEGASRYTTEHDWTIKRTLGLVPVEADGSAHFVVPADIGVYFQALDENFVEVRRMRSLVSFQPGEQRSCTGCHETQIGAPPTSTTLAGRRAPSLPEPPSWGSANPISFLRDVQPVLDRHCTRCHSGLTPDGNIDLFGGLTGAAHPTAHNTSYDALTKYVPRANLVGDFEVTQPYQYGSAQSKLVKLLLEGHEDVKLDRDEWLRLLTWVDMNGLYLGSFISVHDWGR
;
A
#
# COMPACT_ATOMS: atom_id res chain seq x y z
N TYR A 1 -10.39 -33.00 -9.26
CA TYR A 1 -10.08 -31.78 -8.49
C TYR A 1 -10.42 -31.98 -7.02
N TYR A 2 -9.53 -31.59 -6.10
CA TYR A 2 -9.76 -31.58 -4.66
C TYR A 2 -10.08 -30.16 -4.17
N THR A 3 -10.93 -30.03 -3.16
CA THR A 3 -11.22 -28.76 -2.49
C THR A 3 -11.69 -28.96 -1.05
N THR A 4 -11.76 -27.86 -0.30
CA THR A 4 -12.26 -27.77 1.09
C THR A 4 -11.70 -28.87 2.01
N PRO A 5 -10.38 -28.99 2.17
CA PRO A 5 -9.80 -29.99 3.05
C PRO A 5 -10.15 -29.68 4.51
N TRP A 6 -10.45 -30.73 5.27
CA TRP A 6 -10.57 -30.72 6.71
C TRP A 6 -9.60 -31.73 7.33
N PRO A 7 -8.54 -31.28 8.01
CA PRO A 7 -7.59 -32.18 8.65
C PRO A 7 -8.24 -32.92 9.82
N ILE A 8 -8.10 -34.25 9.85
CA ILE A 8 -8.45 -35.09 11.00
C ILE A 8 -7.20 -35.34 11.86
N SER A 9 -6.07 -35.62 11.21
CA SER A 9 -4.76 -35.83 11.84
C SER A 9 -3.65 -35.44 10.87
N GLU A 10 -2.38 -35.59 11.27
CA GLU A 10 -1.22 -35.37 10.38
C GLU A 10 -1.27 -36.20 9.09
N ASN A 11 -1.93 -37.36 9.14
CA ASN A 11 -1.94 -38.31 8.03
C ASN A 11 -3.27 -38.40 7.28
N TYR A 12 -4.37 -37.87 7.83
CA TYR A 12 -5.73 -38.11 7.32
C TYR A 12 -6.55 -36.82 7.22
N PHE A 13 -7.27 -36.68 6.11
CA PHE A 13 -8.05 -35.48 5.79
C PHE A 13 -9.38 -35.87 5.15
N LEU A 14 -10.46 -35.18 5.51
CA LEU A 14 -11.67 -35.16 4.69
C LEU A 14 -11.50 -34.12 3.59
N VAL A 15 -11.92 -34.44 2.39
CA VAL A 15 -11.87 -33.53 1.24
C VAL A 15 -13.12 -33.65 0.41
N SER A 16 -13.47 -32.58 -0.28
CA SER A 16 -14.43 -32.66 -1.37
C SER A 16 -13.66 -32.96 -2.64
N TYR A 17 -14.02 -34.03 -3.32
CA TYR A 17 -13.31 -34.48 -4.50
C TYR A 17 -14.25 -34.80 -5.67
N ASN A 18 -13.88 -34.26 -6.83
CA ASN A 18 -14.52 -34.51 -8.11
C ASN A 18 -13.56 -35.35 -9.00
N PRO A 19 -13.90 -36.61 -9.31
CA PRO A 19 -13.06 -37.50 -10.13
C PRO A 19 -13.09 -37.18 -11.63
N THR A 20 -14.19 -36.67 -12.16
CA THR A 20 -14.33 -36.40 -13.61
C THR A 20 -13.72 -35.07 -14.01
N GLY A 21 -13.65 -34.15 -13.06
CA GLY A 21 -13.18 -32.79 -13.27
C GLY A 21 -14.21 -31.85 -13.90
N ASP A 22 -15.37 -32.38 -14.29
CA ASP A 22 -16.49 -31.59 -14.78
C ASP A 22 -17.20 -30.90 -13.62
N MET A 23 -17.02 -29.58 -13.53
CA MET A 23 -17.58 -28.75 -12.48
C MET A 23 -19.04 -28.34 -12.73
N THR A 24 -19.63 -28.73 -13.86
CA THR A 24 -21.01 -28.38 -14.23
C THR A 24 -22.03 -29.41 -13.76
N ARG A 25 -21.58 -30.62 -13.40
CA ARG A 25 -22.46 -31.67 -12.86
C ARG A 25 -22.87 -31.36 -11.44
N ALA A 26 -24.18 -31.42 -11.19
CA ALA A 26 -24.76 -31.15 -9.88
C ALA A 26 -24.15 -32.04 -8.80
N GLU A 27 -23.88 -33.31 -9.11
CA GLU A 27 -23.36 -34.40 -8.29
C GLU A 27 -21.84 -34.66 -8.45
N GLY A 28 -21.12 -33.70 -9.04
CA GLY A 28 -19.70 -33.84 -9.38
C GLY A 28 -18.81 -34.15 -8.17
N TYR A 29 -19.03 -33.47 -7.04
CA TYR A 29 -18.22 -33.61 -5.84
C TYR A 29 -18.85 -34.55 -4.80
N GLY A 30 -18.02 -35.43 -4.23
CA GLY A 30 -18.35 -36.21 -3.04
C GLY A 30 -17.35 -35.93 -1.91
N ILE A 31 -17.68 -36.36 -0.70
CA ILE A 31 -16.77 -36.33 0.45
C ILE A 31 -15.93 -37.60 0.46
N TYR A 32 -14.62 -37.43 0.54
CA TYR A 32 -13.65 -38.52 0.61
C TYR A 32 -12.77 -38.37 1.84
N LEU A 33 -12.35 -39.48 2.40
CA LEU A 33 -11.21 -39.57 3.29
C LEU A 33 -9.97 -39.82 2.43
N ILE A 34 -8.97 -38.98 2.55
CA ILE A 34 -7.67 -39.16 1.90
C ILE A 34 -6.57 -39.23 2.95
N ASP A 35 -5.45 -39.80 2.56
CA ASP A 35 -4.24 -39.84 3.38
C ASP A 35 -2.98 -39.39 2.62
N VAL A 36 -1.90 -39.23 3.38
CA VAL A 36 -0.57 -38.87 2.84
C VAL A 36 0.11 -40.01 2.07
N PHE A 37 -0.47 -41.22 2.09
CA PHE A 37 0.07 -42.41 1.43
C PHE A 37 -0.52 -42.62 0.03
N GLY A 38 -1.44 -41.73 -0.38
CA GLY A 38 -2.07 -41.74 -1.70
C GLY A 38 -3.38 -42.51 -1.75
N ASN A 39 -3.90 -42.99 -0.61
CA ASN A 39 -5.19 -43.66 -0.57
C ASN A 39 -6.34 -42.64 -0.57
N ARG A 40 -7.49 -43.14 -1.01
CA ARG A 40 -8.73 -42.37 -1.08
C ARG A 40 -9.92 -43.28 -0.93
N GLU A 41 -10.76 -42.95 0.04
CA GLU A 41 -11.99 -43.67 0.35
C GLU A 41 -13.20 -42.74 0.20
N LEU A 42 -14.24 -43.18 -0.50
CA LEU A 42 -15.48 -42.41 -0.63
C LEU A 42 -16.27 -42.53 0.68
N ILE A 43 -16.50 -41.41 1.36
CA ILE A 43 -17.31 -41.38 2.59
C ILE A 43 -18.78 -41.16 2.23
N HIS A 44 -19.05 -40.18 1.36
CA HIS A 44 -20.42 -39.87 0.98
C HIS A 44 -20.47 -39.18 -0.38
N ARG A 45 -21.49 -39.52 -1.18
CA ARG A 45 -21.85 -38.82 -2.39
C ARG A 45 -23.37 -38.80 -2.49
N ASP A 46 -23.92 -37.60 -2.60
CA ASP A 46 -25.32 -37.43 -2.91
C ASP A 46 -25.51 -37.59 -4.44
N PRO A 47 -26.53 -38.33 -4.89
CA PRO A 47 -26.75 -38.56 -6.33
C PRO A 47 -27.25 -37.33 -7.08
N ASN A 48 -27.76 -36.31 -6.39
CA ASN A 48 -28.41 -35.14 -6.97
C ASN A 48 -27.66 -33.83 -6.71
N THR A 49 -26.73 -33.82 -5.75
CA THR A 49 -25.99 -32.61 -5.40
C THR A 49 -24.55 -32.88 -4.97
N SER A 50 -23.73 -31.85 -5.06
CA SER A 50 -22.31 -31.92 -4.78
C SER A 50 -22.10 -31.69 -3.30
N CYS A 51 -21.32 -32.55 -2.68
CA CYS A 51 -20.99 -32.43 -1.27
C CYS A 51 -19.70 -31.62 -1.11
N PHE A 52 -19.76 -30.51 -0.36
CA PHE A 52 -18.64 -29.61 -0.09
C PHE A 52 -18.41 -29.39 1.41
N SER A 53 -17.23 -28.88 1.77
CA SER A 53 -16.90 -28.37 3.10
C SER A 53 -17.23 -29.34 4.25
N PRO A 54 -16.64 -30.55 4.25
CA PRO A 54 -16.89 -31.52 5.30
C PRO A 54 -16.46 -30.94 6.67
N VAL A 55 -17.39 -30.93 7.62
CA VAL A 55 -17.13 -30.55 9.02
C VAL A 55 -17.51 -31.73 9.92
N PRO A 56 -16.55 -32.54 10.39
CA PRO A 56 -16.84 -33.65 11.27
C PRO A 56 -17.34 -33.16 12.64
N LEU A 57 -18.37 -33.83 13.15
CA LEU A 57 -18.82 -33.66 14.53
C LEU A 57 -17.87 -34.45 15.46
N ALA A 58 -16.90 -33.75 16.02
CA ALA A 58 -15.93 -34.32 16.95
C ALA A 58 -15.65 -33.36 18.12
N ALA A 59 -15.35 -33.92 19.28
CA ALA A 59 -14.87 -33.14 20.42
C ALA A 59 -13.54 -32.46 20.04
N ARG A 60 -13.41 -31.16 20.35
CA ARG A 60 -12.19 -30.38 20.10
C ARG A 60 -11.75 -29.68 21.38
N ARG A 61 -10.44 -29.64 21.62
CA ARG A 61 -9.86 -28.84 22.71
C ARG A 61 -10.08 -27.36 22.38
N MET A 62 -10.66 -26.62 23.32
CA MET A 62 -10.77 -25.17 23.20
C MET A 62 -9.36 -24.56 23.06
N PRO A 63 -9.11 -23.73 22.03
CA PRO A 63 -7.84 -23.01 21.92
C PRO A 63 -7.58 -22.15 23.18
N PRO A 64 -6.32 -21.88 23.53
CA PRO A 64 -6.00 -20.94 24.60
C PRO A 64 -6.67 -19.58 24.34
N VAL A 65 -7.30 -19.03 25.37
CA VAL A 65 -7.81 -17.64 25.34
C VAL A 65 -6.63 -16.72 25.61
N LEU A 66 -6.29 -15.88 24.64
CA LEU A 66 -5.25 -14.87 24.79
C LEU A 66 -5.78 -13.67 25.59
N GLN A 67 -4.90 -13.01 26.34
CA GLN A 67 -5.26 -11.79 27.04
C GLN A 67 -5.53 -10.66 26.04
N ASP A 68 -6.61 -9.90 26.28
CA ASP A 68 -6.91 -8.68 25.54
C ASP A 68 -6.03 -7.53 26.07
N HIS A 69 -5.23 -6.95 25.17
CA HIS A 69 -4.36 -5.81 25.44
C HIS A 69 -4.86 -4.52 24.80
N THR A 70 -6.08 -4.51 24.26
CA THR A 70 -6.68 -3.33 23.66
C THR A 70 -7.15 -2.33 24.73
N ASP A 71 -7.10 -1.06 24.38
CA ASP A 71 -7.63 0.05 25.18
C ASP A 71 -8.54 0.91 24.28
N PRO A 72 -9.87 0.64 24.30
CA PRO A 72 -10.84 1.34 23.46
C PRO A 72 -10.95 2.85 23.71
N SER A 73 -10.38 3.36 24.82
CA SER A 73 -10.34 4.80 25.08
C SER A 73 -9.34 5.53 24.18
N LYS A 74 -8.38 4.81 23.61
CA LYS A 74 -7.38 5.34 22.67
C LYS A 74 -7.88 5.25 21.24
N ARG A 75 -7.32 6.10 20.38
CA ARG A 75 -7.60 6.14 18.92
C ARG A 75 -6.35 5.86 18.07
N HIS A 76 -5.31 5.35 18.71
CA HIS A 76 -4.01 5.14 18.10
C HIS A 76 -3.35 3.89 18.69
N ALA A 77 -2.36 3.40 17.97
CA ALA A 77 -1.39 2.41 18.43
C ALA A 77 0.00 3.06 18.51
N THR A 78 0.86 2.50 19.35
CA THR A 78 2.27 2.92 19.50
C THR A 78 3.18 1.85 18.92
N LEU A 79 4.08 2.27 18.03
CA LEU A 79 4.96 1.37 17.29
C LEU A 79 6.41 1.69 17.59
N VAL A 80 7.22 0.64 17.73
CA VAL A 80 8.67 0.73 17.72
C VAL A 80 9.23 -0.15 16.61
N VAL A 81 10.03 0.43 15.73
CA VAL A 81 10.88 -0.30 14.78
C VAL A 81 12.27 -0.37 15.38
N THR A 82 12.79 -1.58 15.58
CA THR A 82 14.07 -1.79 16.24
C THR A 82 15.24 -1.33 15.38
N ASP A 83 15.29 -1.79 14.13
CA ASP A 83 16.25 -1.32 13.12
C ASP A 83 15.61 -1.43 11.72
N VAL A 84 15.34 -0.28 11.07
CA VAL A 84 14.77 -0.24 9.72
C VAL A 84 15.62 -0.97 8.67
N TYR A 85 16.91 -1.22 8.95
CA TYR A 85 17.82 -1.90 8.03
C TYR A 85 17.66 -3.42 8.02
N GLU A 86 17.02 -4.00 9.03
CA GLU A 86 16.71 -5.43 9.07
C GLU A 86 15.70 -5.78 7.97
N GLY A 87 16.14 -6.56 6.98
CA GLY A 87 15.36 -6.92 5.79
C GLY A 87 15.30 -5.87 4.68
N LEU A 88 15.84 -4.66 4.89
CA LEU A 88 15.80 -3.58 3.91
C LEU A 88 16.91 -3.70 2.86
N ASN A 89 18.11 -4.17 3.21
CA ASN A 89 19.28 -4.26 2.31
C ASN A 89 19.74 -2.91 1.70
N ALA A 90 19.53 -1.79 2.39
CA ALA A 90 20.02 -0.46 1.99
C ALA A 90 21.28 -0.05 2.76
N PRO A 91 22.09 0.92 2.26
CA PRO A 91 23.23 1.43 3.01
C PRO A 91 22.84 1.98 4.38
N ARG A 92 23.49 1.51 5.44
CA ARG A 92 23.17 1.95 6.81
C ARG A 92 23.37 3.46 6.95
N GLY A 93 22.41 4.13 7.58
CA GLY A 93 22.35 5.58 7.70
C GLY A 93 21.69 6.31 6.51
N SER A 94 21.37 5.64 5.40
CA SER A 94 20.64 6.26 4.27
C SER A 94 19.21 6.71 4.59
N VAL A 95 18.49 6.02 5.48
CA VAL A 95 17.08 6.25 5.83
C VAL A 95 17.04 7.28 6.95
N LYS A 96 16.33 8.39 6.71
CA LYS A 96 16.17 9.47 7.67
C LYS A 96 14.74 9.60 8.18
N TYR A 97 13.77 9.15 7.39
CA TYR A 97 12.35 9.27 7.72
C TYR A 97 11.58 8.02 7.35
N LEU A 98 10.50 7.76 8.08
CA LEU A 98 9.40 6.93 7.60
C LEU A 98 8.23 7.84 7.23
N ARG A 99 7.70 7.70 6.01
CA ARG A 99 6.40 8.25 5.63
C ARG A 99 5.32 7.24 5.93
N ILE A 100 4.35 7.66 6.73
CA ILE A 100 3.18 6.86 7.08
C ILE A 100 2.05 7.24 6.14
N ASN A 101 1.51 6.26 5.44
CA ASN A 101 0.47 6.45 4.46
C ASN A 101 -0.70 5.50 4.72
N GLU A 102 -1.87 5.87 4.23
CA GLU A 102 -3.05 5.03 4.20
C GLU A 102 -3.48 4.82 2.74
N SER A 103 -3.76 3.57 2.42
CA SER A 103 -4.44 3.20 1.19
C SER A 103 -5.93 3.26 1.44
N MET A 104 -6.61 4.28 0.91
CA MET A 104 -8.01 4.56 1.26
C MET A 104 -8.92 3.44 0.75
N PRO A 105 -9.86 2.95 1.59
CA PRO A 105 -10.85 1.98 1.13
C PRO A 105 -11.74 2.63 0.07
N TRP A 106 -12.14 1.84 -0.92
CA TRP A 106 -13.05 2.32 -1.94
C TRP A 106 -14.42 2.58 -1.34
N PRO A 107 -15.08 3.68 -1.71
CA PRO A 107 -16.43 3.94 -1.26
C PRO A 107 -17.36 2.87 -1.84
N TYR A 108 -18.33 2.46 -1.04
CA TYR A 108 -19.43 1.65 -1.52
C TYR A 108 -20.51 2.57 -2.08
N THR A 109 -20.73 2.52 -3.39
CA THR A 109 -21.81 3.28 -4.05
C THR A 109 -23.03 2.40 -4.26
N LYS A 110 -24.11 2.97 -4.81
CA LYS A 110 -25.33 2.20 -5.13
C LYS A 110 -25.07 1.10 -6.17
N GLU A 111 -23.99 1.23 -6.93
CA GLU A 111 -23.50 0.32 -7.94
C GLU A 111 -22.49 -0.71 -7.38
N GLY A 112 -22.27 -0.69 -6.06
CA GLY A 112 -21.28 -1.51 -5.38
C GLY A 112 -19.94 -0.79 -5.21
N ALA A 113 -18.90 -1.55 -4.85
CA ALA A 113 -17.53 -1.04 -4.83
C ALA A 113 -17.01 -0.94 -6.28
N SER A 114 -17.27 0.18 -6.95
CA SER A 114 -16.91 0.35 -8.36
C SER A 114 -15.55 1.03 -8.54
N ARG A 115 -14.77 0.48 -9.47
CA ARG A 115 -13.51 1.05 -9.96
C ARG A 115 -13.84 2.18 -10.92
N TYR A 116 -13.61 3.42 -10.53
CA TYR A 116 -13.51 4.48 -11.53
C TYR A 116 -12.24 5.28 -11.31
N THR A 117 -11.16 4.72 -11.85
CA THR A 117 -9.85 5.34 -11.91
C THR A 117 -9.27 4.98 -13.27
N THR A 118 -8.60 5.91 -13.95
CA THR A 118 -7.79 5.59 -15.13
C THR A 118 -6.73 4.53 -14.75
N GLU A 119 -6.13 3.86 -15.74
CA GLU A 119 -5.26 2.66 -15.58
C GLU A 119 -4.10 2.77 -14.57
N HIS A 120 -3.85 3.94 -13.98
CA HIS A 120 -2.74 4.23 -13.08
C HIS A 120 -3.19 4.75 -11.70
N ASP A 121 -4.47 5.08 -11.51
CA ASP A 121 -5.02 5.71 -10.29
C ASP A 121 -5.65 4.68 -9.33
N TRP A 122 -5.10 3.45 -9.27
CA TRP A 122 -5.66 2.26 -8.61
C TRP A 122 -6.19 2.44 -7.19
N THR A 123 -5.50 3.22 -6.37
CA THR A 123 -5.91 3.43 -4.99
C THR A 123 -5.51 4.80 -4.55
N ILE A 124 -6.51 5.60 -4.20
CA ILE A 124 -6.35 6.90 -3.59
C ILE A 124 -5.60 6.70 -2.27
N LYS A 125 -4.53 7.46 -2.10
CA LYS A 125 -3.64 7.37 -0.93
C LYS A 125 -3.53 8.73 -0.28
N ARG A 126 -3.53 8.72 1.06
CA ARG A 126 -3.21 9.90 1.86
C ARG A 126 -1.98 9.65 2.70
N THR A 127 -1.25 10.72 2.96
CA THR A 127 -0.08 10.70 3.82
C THR A 127 -0.48 11.22 5.19
N LEU A 128 -0.31 10.38 6.21
CA LEU A 128 -0.60 10.73 7.60
C LEU A 128 0.50 11.61 8.19
N GLY A 129 1.75 11.35 7.80
CA GLY A 129 2.87 12.22 8.12
C GLY A 129 4.24 11.54 8.04
N LEU A 130 5.26 12.31 8.38
CA LEU A 130 6.65 11.86 8.49
C LEU A 130 7.02 11.62 9.95
N VAL A 131 7.82 10.59 10.20
CA VAL A 131 8.44 10.34 11.50
C VAL A 131 9.95 10.14 11.31
N PRO A 132 10.79 10.63 12.23
CA PRO A 132 12.24 10.51 12.10
C PRO A 132 12.70 9.08 12.40
N VAL A 133 13.77 8.69 11.71
CA VAL A 133 14.56 7.49 11.99
C VAL A 133 15.85 7.93 12.66
N GLU A 134 16.18 7.30 13.78
CA GLU A 134 17.38 7.61 14.56
C GLU A 134 18.65 7.07 13.88
N ALA A 135 19.81 7.53 14.35
CA ALA A 135 21.11 7.12 13.79
C ALA A 135 21.40 5.60 13.93
N ASP A 136 20.77 4.93 14.89
CA ASP A 136 20.86 3.48 15.07
C ASP A 136 19.87 2.71 14.17
N GLY A 137 19.09 3.39 13.33
CA GLY A 137 18.07 2.79 12.46
C GLY A 137 16.71 2.60 13.14
N SER A 138 16.56 2.98 14.42
CA SER A 138 15.30 2.79 15.12
C SER A 138 14.28 3.90 14.87
N ALA A 139 13.00 3.59 15.03
CA ALA A 139 11.91 4.57 14.99
C ALA A 139 10.86 4.27 16.05
N HIS A 140 10.28 5.30 16.67
CA HIS A 140 9.25 5.17 17.71
C HIS A 140 8.18 6.22 17.49
N PHE A 141 6.95 5.80 17.20
CA PHE A 141 5.89 6.69 16.72
C PHE A 141 4.49 6.14 16.98
N VAL A 142 3.48 6.99 16.82
CA VAL A 142 2.07 6.58 16.87
C VAL A 142 1.45 6.53 15.48
N VAL A 143 0.47 5.64 15.31
CA VAL A 143 -0.39 5.59 14.11
C VAL A 143 -1.86 5.52 14.52
N PRO A 144 -2.81 6.00 13.71
CA PRO A 144 -4.22 5.82 14.01
C PRO A 144 -4.59 4.32 14.05
N ALA A 145 -5.48 3.98 14.98
CA ALA A 145 -6.04 2.63 15.07
C ALA A 145 -7.12 2.42 14.00
N ASP A 146 -7.44 1.15 13.71
CA ASP A 146 -8.56 0.72 12.85
C ASP A 146 -8.52 1.22 11.40
N ILE A 147 -7.33 1.60 10.90
CA ILE A 147 -7.09 1.92 9.49
C ILE A 147 -5.92 1.11 8.92
N GLY A 148 -5.94 0.86 7.62
CA GLY A 148 -4.88 0.14 6.91
C GLY A 148 -3.73 1.07 6.53
N VAL A 149 -2.67 1.08 7.33
CA VAL A 149 -1.46 1.90 7.06
C VAL A 149 -0.35 1.08 6.40
N TYR A 150 0.52 1.78 5.69
CA TYR A 150 1.78 1.24 5.20
C TYR A 150 2.89 2.28 5.34
N PHE A 151 4.14 1.82 5.34
CA PHE A 151 5.31 2.66 5.58
C PHE A 151 6.18 2.79 4.34
N GLN A 152 6.82 3.95 4.16
CA GLN A 152 7.90 4.16 3.19
C GLN A 152 9.13 4.66 3.92
N ALA A 153 10.25 3.95 3.76
CA ALA A 153 11.56 4.44 4.17
C ALA A 153 12.05 5.49 3.16
N LEU A 154 12.42 6.66 3.66
CA LEU A 154 12.89 7.80 2.86
C LEU A 154 14.31 8.20 3.27
N ASP A 155 15.08 8.67 2.31
CA ASP A 155 16.42 9.18 2.55
C ASP A 155 16.45 10.66 2.98
N GLU A 156 17.64 11.24 3.06
CA GLU A 156 17.85 12.65 3.46
C GLU A 156 17.20 13.66 2.51
N ASN A 157 17.01 13.28 1.24
CA ASN A 157 16.34 14.09 0.23
C ASN A 157 14.85 13.75 0.12
N PHE A 158 14.30 12.99 1.07
CA PHE A 158 12.93 12.47 1.07
C PHE A 158 12.61 11.52 -0.11
N VAL A 159 13.63 11.04 -0.83
CA VAL A 159 13.48 10.07 -1.91
C VAL A 159 13.19 8.71 -1.30
N GLU A 160 12.27 7.98 -1.92
CA GLU A 160 11.90 6.65 -1.48
C GLU A 160 13.08 5.68 -1.60
N VAL A 161 13.49 5.16 -0.44
CA VAL A 161 14.38 4.00 -0.35
C VAL A 161 13.56 2.74 -0.60
N ARG A 162 12.43 2.57 0.07
CA ARG A 162 11.54 1.41 -0.15
C ARG A 162 10.17 1.64 0.48
N ARG A 163 9.15 1.02 -0.09
CA ARG A 163 7.80 0.95 0.50
C ARG A 163 7.38 -0.46 0.88
N MET A 164 6.57 -0.55 1.92
CA MET A 164 5.73 -1.71 2.18
C MET A 164 4.66 -1.83 1.06
N ARG A 165 4.54 -3.02 0.44
CA ARG A 165 3.52 -3.32 -0.59
C ARG A 165 2.31 -4.10 -0.04
N SER A 166 2.25 -4.25 1.27
CA SER A 166 1.09 -4.71 2.03
C SER A 166 0.57 -3.57 2.90
N LEU A 167 -0.49 -3.82 3.65
CA LEU A 167 -0.98 -2.92 4.69
C LEU A 167 -1.02 -3.65 6.03
N VAL A 168 -0.97 -2.89 7.11
CA VAL A 168 -1.16 -3.36 8.47
C VAL A 168 -2.18 -2.46 9.15
N SER A 169 -3.05 -3.05 9.97
CA SER A 169 -3.92 -2.33 10.88
C SER A 169 -3.56 -2.66 12.33
N PHE A 170 -3.94 -1.74 13.22
CA PHE A 170 -3.64 -1.84 14.64
C PHE A 170 -4.90 -1.61 15.45
N GLN A 171 -4.98 -2.27 16.60
CA GLN A 171 -6.07 -2.11 17.54
C GLN A 171 -5.88 -0.84 18.40
N PRO A 172 -6.97 -0.27 18.93
CA PRO A 172 -6.91 0.81 19.91
C PRO A 172 -5.99 0.50 21.09
N GLY A 173 -5.00 1.37 21.32
CA GLY A 173 -4.07 1.26 22.44
C GLY A 173 -3.00 0.18 22.30
N GLU A 174 -2.96 -0.51 21.16
CA GLU A 174 -1.96 -1.53 20.89
C GLU A 174 -0.54 -0.96 20.97
N GLN A 175 0.39 -1.75 21.52
CA GLN A 175 1.82 -1.52 21.43
C GLN A 175 2.44 -2.62 20.58
N ARG A 176 3.05 -2.27 19.44
CA ARG A 176 3.67 -3.23 18.54
C ARG A 176 5.15 -2.91 18.33
N SER A 177 5.98 -3.95 18.37
CA SER A 177 7.38 -3.88 17.97
C SER A 177 7.57 -4.61 16.65
N CYS A 178 8.25 -3.96 15.71
CA CYS A 178 8.71 -4.52 14.45
C CYS A 178 10.24 -4.65 14.51
N THR A 179 10.78 -5.78 14.04
CA THR A 179 12.23 -5.97 14.02
C THR A 179 12.86 -5.06 12.98
N GLY A 180 12.24 -4.97 11.80
CA GLY A 180 12.70 -4.13 10.71
C GLY A 180 11.61 -3.78 9.72
N CYS A 181 12.01 -3.49 8.49
CA CYS A 181 11.13 -3.10 7.40
C CYS A 181 11.23 -4.17 6.30
N HIS A 182 10.47 -5.26 6.46
CA HIS A 182 10.33 -6.42 5.56
C HIS A 182 11.06 -7.71 6.00
N GLU A 183 11.16 -7.91 7.32
CA GLU A 183 11.66 -9.11 7.98
C GLU A 183 10.75 -10.34 7.79
N THR A 184 11.29 -11.54 8.02
CA THR A 184 10.49 -12.76 8.12
C THR A 184 9.78 -12.79 9.49
N GLN A 185 8.47 -13.07 9.49
CA GLN A 185 7.61 -13.03 10.69
C GLN A 185 7.88 -14.15 11.72
N ILE A 186 8.96 -14.92 11.55
CA ILE A 186 9.25 -16.12 12.35
C ILE A 186 10.03 -15.77 13.64
N GLY A 187 10.54 -14.55 13.77
CA GLY A 187 11.30 -14.09 14.94
C GLY A 187 10.58 -13.02 15.75
N ALA A 188 10.63 -13.14 17.08
CA ALA A 188 10.33 -12.02 17.97
C ALA A 188 11.44 -10.95 17.86
N PRO A 189 11.12 -9.66 17.94
CA PRO A 189 12.13 -8.60 17.95
C PRO A 189 13.06 -8.76 19.16
N PRO A 190 14.37 -8.49 19.01
CA PRO A 190 15.30 -8.56 20.13
C PRO A 190 14.94 -7.51 21.17
N THR A 191 15.06 -7.88 22.46
CA THR A 191 14.89 -6.95 23.57
C THR A 191 16.11 -6.03 23.64
N SER A 192 16.12 -4.95 22.86
CA SER A 192 17.18 -3.94 22.88
C SER A 192 16.62 -2.55 23.20
N THR A 193 17.40 -1.75 23.94
CA THR A 193 17.05 -0.34 24.18
C THR A 193 17.54 0.49 23.00
N THR A 194 16.64 0.74 22.05
CA THR A 194 16.92 1.59 20.89
C THR A 194 17.01 3.07 21.27
N LEU A 195 17.65 3.89 20.43
CA LEU A 195 17.66 5.35 20.61
C LEU A 195 16.24 5.92 20.58
N ALA A 196 15.39 5.45 19.66
CA ALA A 196 14.01 5.92 19.55
C ALA A 196 13.16 5.54 20.77
N GLY A 197 13.42 4.37 21.39
CA GLY A 197 12.74 3.92 22.60
C GLY A 197 13.06 4.74 23.85
N ARG A 198 14.11 5.59 23.84
CA ARG A 198 14.50 6.46 24.96
C ARG A 198 13.69 7.76 25.05
N ARG A 199 12.88 8.04 24.02
CA ARG A 199 12.02 9.23 23.95
C ARG A 199 10.57 8.83 23.77
N ALA A 200 9.68 9.80 24.02
CA ALA A 200 8.27 9.64 23.72
C ALA A 200 8.07 9.34 22.21
N PRO A 201 7.02 8.58 21.85
CA PRO A 201 6.73 8.30 20.45
C PRO A 201 6.47 9.58 19.68
N SER A 202 7.03 9.68 18.47
CA SER A 202 6.74 10.77 17.55
C SER A 202 5.28 10.75 17.12
N LEU A 203 4.64 11.92 17.14
CA LEU A 203 3.46 12.17 16.33
C LEU A 203 3.92 12.37 14.87
N PRO A 204 3.27 11.72 13.88
CA PRO A 204 3.61 11.96 12.49
C PRO A 204 3.43 13.44 12.12
N GLU A 205 4.48 14.06 11.57
CA GLU A 205 4.43 15.44 11.06
C GLU A 205 3.53 15.45 9.82
N PRO A 206 2.35 16.09 9.88
CA PRO A 206 1.41 16.06 8.76
C PRO A 206 1.98 16.82 7.56
N PRO A 207 1.65 16.41 6.33
CA PRO A 207 2.00 17.20 5.15
C PRO A 207 1.23 18.53 5.15
N SER A 208 1.74 19.55 4.46
CA SER A 208 1.10 20.89 4.42
C SER A 208 -0.30 20.90 3.78
N TRP A 209 -0.60 19.94 2.90
CA TRP A 209 -1.93 19.77 2.30
C TRP A 209 -2.92 19.02 3.22
N GLY A 210 -2.47 18.66 4.43
CA GLY A 210 -3.26 18.01 5.47
C GLY A 210 -3.25 16.49 5.38
N SER A 211 -3.28 15.85 6.55
CA SER A 211 -3.27 14.38 6.69
C SER A 211 -4.63 13.72 6.44
N ALA A 212 -5.71 14.50 6.42
CA ALA A 212 -7.05 13.99 6.14
C ALA A 212 -7.27 13.70 4.66
N ASN A 213 -6.63 14.49 3.78
CA ASN A 213 -6.89 14.50 2.36
C ASN A 213 -5.86 13.67 1.59
N PRO A 214 -6.30 12.85 0.62
CA PRO A 214 -5.40 12.29 -0.37
C PRO A 214 -4.71 13.37 -1.18
N ILE A 215 -3.49 13.11 -1.63
CA ILE A 215 -2.77 14.03 -2.51
C ILE A 215 -3.50 14.16 -3.85
N SER A 216 -3.61 15.37 -4.37
CA SER A 216 -4.25 15.67 -5.65
C SER A 216 -3.29 16.40 -6.56
N PHE A 217 -3.22 16.00 -7.83
CA PHE A 217 -2.39 16.70 -8.79
C PHE A 217 -2.80 18.17 -8.96
N LEU A 218 -4.09 18.44 -9.19
CA LEU A 218 -4.58 19.81 -9.43
C LEU A 218 -4.43 20.72 -8.20
N ARG A 219 -4.68 20.20 -7.00
CA ARG A 219 -4.60 21.00 -5.77
C ARG A 219 -3.17 21.16 -5.28
N ASP A 220 -2.37 20.11 -5.36
CA ASP A 220 -1.10 20.03 -4.62
C ASP A 220 0.14 20.08 -5.50
N VAL A 221 0.05 19.69 -6.78
CA VAL A 221 1.20 19.59 -7.69
C VAL A 221 1.19 20.69 -8.73
N GLN A 222 0.06 20.91 -9.40
CA GLN A 222 -0.09 21.94 -10.43
C GLN A 222 0.35 23.33 -9.93
N PRO A 223 0.01 23.78 -8.71
CA PRO A 223 0.44 25.11 -8.24
C PRO A 223 1.97 25.24 -8.10
N VAL A 224 2.68 24.13 -7.86
CA VAL A 224 4.15 24.11 -7.85
C VAL A 224 4.68 24.29 -9.27
N LEU A 225 4.09 23.57 -10.23
CA LEU A 225 4.45 23.69 -11.65
C LEU A 225 4.15 25.09 -12.21
N ASP A 226 2.99 25.66 -11.84
CA ASP A 226 2.57 27.00 -12.26
C ASP A 226 3.54 28.08 -11.78
N ARG A 227 4.11 27.90 -10.58
CA ARG A 227 5.05 28.87 -10.00
C ARG A 227 6.42 28.79 -10.65
N HIS A 228 6.90 27.58 -10.94
CA HIS A 228 8.31 27.35 -11.23
C HIS A 228 8.61 26.90 -12.66
N CYS A 229 7.66 26.28 -13.34
CA CYS A 229 7.92 25.54 -14.58
C CYS A 229 7.21 26.13 -15.80
N THR A 230 5.97 26.61 -15.65
CA THR A 230 5.13 27.03 -16.79
C THR A 230 5.69 28.20 -17.58
N ARG A 231 6.58 29.03 -17.00
CA ARG A 231 7.23 30.14 -17.72
C ARG A 231 7.98 29.67 -18.97
N CYS A 232 8.61 28.51 -18.91
CA CYS A 232 9.35 27.92 -20.04
C CYS A 232 8.57 26.75 -20.67
N HIS A 233 7.80 26.04 -19.85
CA HIS A 233 7.02 24.87 -20.26
C HIS A 233 5.53 25.18 -20.46
N SER A 234 5.21 26.22 -21.25
CA SER A 234 3.83 26.47 -21.69
C SER A 234 3.79 27.27 -22.99
N GLY A 235 2.59 27.47 -23.54
CA GLY A 235 2.37 28.28 -24.74
C GLY A 235 2.51 27.49 -26.04
N LEU A 236 2.71 28.20 -27.16
CA LEU A 236 2.74 27.57 -28.49
C LEU A 236 4.01 26.76 -28.77
N THR A 237 5.10 27.08 -28.08
CA THR A 237 6.42 26.46 -28.26
C THR A 237 7.08 26.21 -26.90
N PRO A 238 6.55 25.27 -26.10
CA PRO A 238 7.10 24.99 -24.78
C PRO A 238 8.48 24.31 -24.90
N ASP A 239 9.39 24.65 -23.99
CA ASP A 239 10.74 24.09 -23.97
C ASP A 239 10.71 22.57 -23.81
N GLY A 240 11.60 21.90 -24.55
CA GLY A 240 11.65 20.44 -24.61
C GLY A 240 10.40 19.78 -25.19
N ASN A 241 9.46 20.55 -25.76
CA ASN A 241 8.14 20.08 -26.18
C ASN A 241 7.33 19.46 -25.02
N ILE A 242 7.50 20.00 -23.82
CA ILE A 242 6.78 19.59 -22.59
C ILE A 242 5.88 20.76 -22.17
N ASP A 243 4.58 20.63 -22.39
CA ASP A 243 3.59 21.61 -21.95
C ASP A 243 3.07 21.25 -20.54
N LEU A 244 3.36 22.12 -19.57
CA LEU A 244 2.96 22.00 -18.17
C LEU A 244 1.82 22.96 -17.81
N PHE A 245 1.13 23.53 -18.79
CA PHE A 245 -0.05 24.34 -18.54
C PHE A 245 -1.19 23.55 -17.90
N GLY A 246 -1.85 24.14 -16.91
CA GLY A 246 -2.92 23.51 -16.15
C GLY A 246 -4.27 23.37 -16.87
N GLY A 247 -4.37 23.79 -18.13
CA GLY A 247 -5.58 23.72 -18.94
C GLY A 247 -6.01 22.28 -19.25
N LEU A 248 -7.32 22.03 -19.29
CA LEU A 248 -7.88 20.73 -19.65
C LEU A 248 -7.54 20.40 -21.11
N THR A 249 -7.19 19.14 -21.36
CA THR A 249 -7.01 18.65 -22.73
C THR A 249 -8.36 18.69 -23.46
N GLY A 250 -8.39 19.19 -24.70
CA GLY A 250 -9.63 19.47 -25.44
C GLY A 250 -10.49 18.26 -25.84
N ALA A 251 -10.16 17.06 -25.36
CA ALA A 251 -11.06 15.92 -25.47
C ALA A 251 -12.12 16.05 -24.37
N ALA A 252 -13.36 16.33 -24.75
CA ALA A 252 -14.54 16.18 -23.91
C ALA A 252 -14.79 14.69 -23.58
N HIS A 253 -13.81 14.03 -22.99
CA HIS A 253 -13.87 12.64 -22.59
C HIS A 253 -14.10 12.56 -21.07
N PRO A 254 -14.94 11.63 -20.60
CA PRO A 254 -15.18 11.37 -19.18
C PRO A 254 -13.96 10.85 -18.38
N THR A 255 -12.72 11.07 -18.87
CA THR A 255 -11.45 10.72 -18.20
C THR A 255 -10.32 11.74 -18.45
N ALA A 256 -10.62 12.94 -18.99
CA ALA A 256 -9.62 13.93 -19.35
C ALA A 256 -8.83 14.47 -18.14
N HIS A 257 -7.51 14.29 -18.17
CA HIS A 257 -6.58 15.02 -17.32
C HIS A 257 -6.23 16.37 -17.94
N ASN A 258 -5.56 17.24 -17.19
CA ASN A 258 -4.99 18.46 -17.76
C ASN A 258 -3.68 18.17 -18.51
N THR A 259 -3.30 19.10 -19.39
CA THR A 259 -2.12 18.95 -20.28
C THR A 259 -0.85 18.63 -19.52
N SER A 260 -0.63 19.31 -18.39
CA SER A 260 0.55 19.11 -17.56
C SER A 260 0.66 17.72 -16.97
N TYR A 261 -0.45 17.12 -16.53
CA TYR A 261 -0.45 15.75 -16.00
C TYR A 261 -0.06 14.74 -17.08
N ASP A 262 -0.67 14.85 -18.26
CA ASP A 262 -0.39 13.96 -19.39
C ASP A 262 1.05 14.13 -19.91
N ALA A 263 1.61 15.34 -19.82
CA ALA A 263 3.01 15.60 -20.13
C ALA A 263 3.95 15.00 -19.08
N LEU A 264 3.68 15.23 -17.79
CA LEU A 264 4.61 14.93 -16.70
C LEU A 264 4.63 13.44 -16.32
N THR A 265 3.50 12.75 -16.45
CA THR A 265 3.41 11.31 -16.09
C THR A 265 4.32 10.40 -16.91
N LYS A 266 4.82 10.87 -18.06
CA LYS A 266 5.85 10.17 -18.87
C LYS A 266 7.23 10.12 -18.20
N TYR A 267 7.47 10.98 -17.21
CA TYR A 267 8.74 11.12 -16.48
C TYR A 267 8.66 10.60 -15.04
N VAL A 268 7.52 10.03 -14.67
CA VAL A 268 7.21 9.50 -13.34
C VAL A 268 6.97 7.99 -13.45
N PRO A 269 7.67 7.15 -12.67
CA PRO A 269 7.45 5.71 -12.69
C PRO A 269 6.11 5.42 -12.03
N ARG A 270 5.28 4.64 -12.74
CA ARG A 270 3.99 4.20 -12.25
C ARG A 270 3.93 2.69 -12.27
N ALA A 271 3.45 2.11 -11.17
CA ALA A 271 3.19 0.69 -11.07
C ALA A 271 1.94 0.34 -11.89
N ASN A 272 2.06 -0.72 -12.68
CA ASN A 272 0.98 -1.29 -13.47
C ASN A 272 0.11 -2.24 -12.64
N LEU A 273 -1.13 -2.46 -13.08
CA LEU A 273 -2.09 -3.37 -12.45
C LEU A 273 -1.55 -4.80 -12.26
N VAL A 274 -0.82 -5.27 -13.26
CA VAL A 274 -0.32 -6.64 -13.35
C VAL A 274 1.18 -6.57 -13.15
N GLY A 275 1.57 -6.26 -11.91
CA GLY A 275 2.96 -6.26 -11.47
C GLY A 275 3.34 -7.59 -10.83
N ASP A 276 4.63 -7.86 -10.80
CA ASP A 276 5.19 -9.00 -10.06
C ASP A 276 4.96 -8.84 -8.54
N PHE A 277 4.76 -9.96 -7.86
CA PHE A 277 4.64 -10.08 -6.41
C PHE A 277 6.00 -10.23 -5.71
N GLU A 278 7.09 -10.14 -6.47
CA GLU A 278 8.44 -10.13 -5.92
C GLU A 278 8.66 -9.06 -4.84
N VAL A 279 9.52 -9.44 -3.90
CA VAL A 279 10.00 -8.59 -2.82
C VAL A 279 10.84 -7.47 -3.43
N THR A 280 10.40 -6.23 -3.27
CA THR A 280 11.06 -5.07 -3.88
C THR A 280 12.45 -4.84 -3.32
N GLN A 281 13.34 -4.28 -4.13
CA GLN A 281 14.69 -3.87 -3.74
C GLN A 281 14.73 -2.39 -3.36
N PRO A 282 15.70 -1.95 -2.55
CA PRO A 282 15.94 -0.53 -2.29
C PRO A 282 16.09 0.28 -3.58
N TYR A 283 15.52 1.48 -3.57
CA TYR A 283 15.49 2.45 -4.66
C TYR A 283 14.86 1.93 -5.95
N GLN A 284 14.11 0.81 -5.92
CA GLN A 284 13.53 0.22 -7.13
C GLN A 284 12.30 0.98 -7.67
N TYR A 285 11.59 1.75 -6.85
CA TYR A 285 10.32 2.37 -7.21
C TYR A 285 10.22 3.84 -6.80
N GLY A 286 9.16 4.50 -7.27
CA GLY A 286 8.79 5.85 -6.84
C GLY A 286 9.81 6.90 -7.26
N SER A 287 10.01 7.89 -6.39
CA SER A 287 10.87 9.04 -6.60
C SER A 287 12.30 8.67 -6.98
N ALA A 288 12.83 7.54 -6.48
CA ALA A 288 14.16 7.06 -6.83
C ALA A 288 14.34 6.72 -8.32
N GLN A 289 13.26 6.30 -9.00
CA GLN A 289 13.27 5.98 -10.42
C GLN A 289 12.65 7.08 -11.30
N SER A 290 12.23 8.20 -10.71
CA SER A 290 11.66 9.32 -11.46
C SER A 290 12.73 10.14 -12.17
N LYS A 291 12.57 10.28 -13.49
CA LYS A 291 13.41 11.17 -14.30
C LYS A 291 13.22 12.63 -13.89
N LEU A 292 11.99 13.00 -13.51
CA LEU A 292 11.69 14.33 -12.97
C LEU A 292 12.46 14.58 -11.66
N VAL A 293 12.38 13.66 -10.70
CA VAL A 293 13.08 13.82 -9.41
C VAL A 293 14.58 13.88 -9.60
N LYS A 294 15.16 13.00 -10.45
CA LYS A 294 16.59 13.03 -10.78
C LYS A 294 17.02 14.37 -11.37
N LEU A 295 16.28 14.90 -12.35
CA LEU A 295 16.55 16.21 -12.93
C LEU A 295 16.53 17.32 -11.88
N LEU A 296 15.53 17.33 -10.99
CA LEU A 296 15.41 18.37 -9.98
C LEU A 296 16.48 18.26 -8.88
N LEU A 297 16.97 17.06 -8.56
CA LEU A 297 18.11 16.86 -7.66
C LEU A 297 19.43 17.33 -8.27
N GLU A 298 19.62 17.10 -9.57
CA GLU A 298 20.79 17.58 -10.31
C GLU A 298 20.76 19.10 -10.54
N GLY A 299 19.57 19.70 -10.45
CA GLY A 299 19.30 21.10 -10.72
C GLY A 299 18.76 21.31 -12.14
N HIS A 300 17.82 22.24 -12.26
CA HIS A 300 17.25 22.63 -13.55
C HIS A 300 17.09 24.14 -13.61
N GLU A 301 17.96 24.80 -14.38
CA GLU A 301 18.09 26.26 -14.42
C GLU A 301 18.28 26.83 -12.99
N ASP A 302 17.64 27.95 -12.69
CA ASP A 302 17.65 28.59 -11.37
C ASP A 302 16.46 28.18 -10.47
N VAL A 303 15.76 27.09 -10.80
CA VAL A 303 14.58 26.65 -10.03
C VAL A 303 15.01 26.14 -8.66
N LYS A 304 14.42 26.71 -7.60
CA LYS A 304 14.61 26.29 -6.22
C LYS A 304 13.25 26.05 -5.57
N LEU A 305 13.01 24.78 -5.25
CA LEU A 305 11.83 24.37 -4.52
C LEU A 305 12.10 24.46 -3.02
N ASP A 306 11.14 25.01 -2.27
CA ASP A 306 11.21 24.89 -0.83
C ASP A 306 10.87 23.45 -0.37
N ARG A 307 11.03 23.18 0.94
CA ARG A 307 10.75 21.85 1.51
C ARG A 307 9.32 21.39 1.21
N ASP A 308 8.35 22.30 1.24
CA ASP A 308 6.95 21.94 1.06
C ASP A 308 6.65 21.56 -0.40
N GLU A 309 7.10 22.38 -1.33
CA GLU A 309 6.98 22.16 -2.77
C GLU A 309 7.69 20.86 -3.19
N TRP A 310 8.86 20.60 -2.61
CA TRP A 310 9.59 19.36 -2.79
C TRP A 310 8.80 18.13 -2.30
N LEU A 311 8.25 18.20 -1.08
CA LEU A 311 7.46 17.12 -0.52
C LEU A 311 6.17 16.85 -1.29
N ARG A 312 5.51 17.89 -1.83
CA ARG A 312 4.34 17.73 -2.70
C ARG A 312 4.67 16.90 -3.94
N LEU A 313 5.76 17.24 -4.64
CA LEU A 313 6.19 16.54 -5.84
C LEU A 313 6.61 15.09 -5.54
N LEU A 314 7.48 14.88 -4.54
CA LEU A 314 7.98 13.54 -4.23
C LEU A 314 6.86 12.64 -3.70
N THR A 315 5.99 13.16 -2.83
CA THR A 315 4.87 12.37 -2.34
C THR A 315 3.92 12.02 -3.47
N TRP A 316 3.64 12.94 -4.40
CA TRP A 316 2.78 12.64 -5.55
C TRP A 316 3.36 11.53 -6.41
N VAL A 317 4.65 11.63 -6.77
CA VAL A 317 5.39 10.58 -7.50
C VAL A 317 5.31 9.24 -6.75
N ASP A 318 5.60 9.25 -5.46
CA ASP A 318 5.60 8.06 -4.62
C ASP A 318 4.20 7.47 -4.47
N MET A 319 3.13 8.27 -4.52
CA MET A 319 1.74 7.82 -4.47
C MET A 319 1.24 7.23 -5.80
N ASN A 320 2.15 6.98 -6.77
CA ASN A 320 1.88 6.47 -8.12
C ASN A 320 1.42 7.56 -9.11
N GLY A 321 1.65 8.83 -8.79
CA GLY A 321 1.30 9.94 -9.65
C GLY A 321 -0.20 10.13 -9.81
N LEU A 322 -0.98 10.05 -8.73
CA LEU A 322 -2.45 10.19 -8.76
C LEU A 322 -2.90 11.53 -9.37
N TYR A 323 -3.93 11.52 -10.20
CA TYR A 323 -4.56 12.77 -10.67
C TYR A 323 -5.53 13.33 -9.63
N LEU A 324 -6.51 12.50 -9.23
CA LEU A 324 -7.59 12.87 -8.33
C LEU A 324 -7.19 12.69 -6.86
N GLY A 325 -7.60 13.64 -6.01
CA GLY A 325 -7.46 13.54 -4.56
C GLY A 325 -8.67 12.95 -3.84
N SER A 326 -9.59 12.32 -4.57
CA SER A 326 -10.81 11.72 -4.02
C SER A 326 -11.39 10.69 -4.97
N PHE A 327 -12.23 9.80 -4.46
CA PHE A 327 -13.06 8.96 -5.30
C PHE A 327 -14.22 9.78 -5.84
N ILE A 328 -14.42 9.73 -7.16
CA ILE A 328 -15.54 10.41 -7.82
C ILE A 328 -16.49 9.32 -8.35
N SER A 329 -17.78 9.49 -8.09
CA SER A 329 -18.83 8.64 -8.67
C SER A 329 -18.92 8.85 -10.18
N VAL A 330 -19.22 7.80 -10.93
CA VAL A 330 -19.47 7.88 -12.38
C VAL A 330 -20.57 8.86 -12.78
N HIS A 331 -21.50 9.14 -11.86
CA HIS A 331 -22.61 10.07 -12.10
C HIS A 331 -22.26 11.54 -11.84
N ASP A 332 -21.19 11.77 -11.08
CA ASP A 332 -20.73 13.10 -10.66
C ASP A 332 -19.55 13.59 -11.51
N TRP A 333 -18.96 12.72 -12.33
CA TRP A 333 -17.82 13.06 -13.18
C TRP A 333 -18.28 13.86 -14.41
N GLY A 334 -17.87 15.13 -14.51
CA GLY A 334 -18.26 16.05 -15.59
C GLY A 334 -19.46 16.96 -15.29
N ARG A 335 -19.95 16.99 -14.04
CA ARG A 335 -20.81 18.05 -13.50
C ARG A 335 -19.98 19.04 -12.70
#